data_AF-A0AAC8TI73-F1
#
_entry.id   AF-A0AAC8TI73-F1
#
_cell.length_a   1.000
_cell.length_b   1.000
_cell.length_c   1.000
_cell.angle_alpha   90.00
_cell.angle_beta   90.00
_cell.angle_gamma   90.00
#
_symmetry.space_group_name_H-M   'P 1'
#
loop_
_entity.id
_entity.type
_entity.pdbx_description
1 polymer ?
#
loop_
_entity_poly.entity_id
_entity_poly.type
_entity_poly.pdbx_seq_one_letter_code
_entity_poly.pdbx_strand_id
1 'polypeptide(L)'
;MESAGLTGADETVPAPEHALSGCVSAQAQLETTAPLNLRQGPSTGSPIVLTLSEGAALSVAAESCPDNGFYKVRFGGFEGWAYGAWLHASTGTLESALSYANTRTDAMARARTVVGFSYWWGGGRWLETGATSTNKGSCTGSCGNCTHSGSYGADCSGFAAKVWVVPSTNQPVSLGSHPYSTVAFDNEYHGWHNVERGNIQMADAMVYNVDGAGHIFIYEKGDPWGNMYAYECKGCSEGCVYNIRSASNSYKAIGRDGITAGASSGGDGNVYAVMRAATGTGTTEVHVLNRATNYQSFIYETGTALHETGTDGSWMFRMGDYNNDGKQDLWAIAKNAVQTDVHILDGATNFQSFLLHAATGLHNTGTDLTWVFLVGDYNGDGRKDLYAVNKNANGKTDVHVLNGADNFKTFLLHAVSGSANIGTDNSQMLDLADFNNDGKLDLWVISKAATGSGTTEVHVLNGADNFATYILHSSTALGLTGTDGRWYFSVADYNGDGRPDLYATNKAATASGKTEIHVLNGADGFKTFLLHSTSALGVTGTDHRWVFDL
;
A
#
# COMPACT_ATOMS: atom_id res chain seq x y z
N MET A 1 -9.83 35.73 -22.43
CA MET A 1 -8.94 35.75 -23.61
C MET A 1 -9.12 34.41 -24.30
N GLU A 2 -9.55 34.43 -25.56
CA GLU A 2 -9.96 33.23 -26.29
C GLU A 2 -8.85 32.19 -26.30
N SER A 3 -9.12 31.01 -25.74
CA SER A 3 -8.26 29.84 -25.89
C SER A 3 -8.41 29.33 -27.31
N ALA A 4 -7.34 29.37 -28.10
CA ALA A 4 -7.31 28.70 -29.39
C ALA A 4 -7.52 27.19 -29.17
N GLY A 5 -8.46 26.59 -29.89
CA GLY A 5 -8.73 25.16 -29.82
C GLY A 5 -7.51 24.33 -30.24
N LEU A 6 -7.43 23.09 -29.75
CA LEU A 6 -6.39 22.15 -30.18
C LEU A 6 -6.44 21.98 -31.70
N THR A 7 -5.33 22.30 -32.37
CA THR A 7 -5.10 21.99 -33.78
C THR A 7 -4.34 20.68 -33.87
N GLY A 8 -4.92 19.69 -34.56
CA GLY A 8 -4.24 18.43 -34.81
C GLY A 8 -2.99 18.61 -35.67
N ALA A 9 -2.05 17.67 -35.52
CA ALA A 9 -0.82 17.59 -36.28
C ALA A 9 -1.10 17.50 -37.78
N ASP A 10 -0.10 17.90 -38.56
CA ASP A 10 -0.19 17.81 -40.01
C ASP A 10 -0.18 16.34 -40.44
N GLU A 11 -1.36 15.88 -40.87
CA GLU A 11 -1.62 14.52 -41.33
C GLU A 11 -1.14 14.28 -42.77
N THR A 12 -0.51 15.27 -43.41
CA THR A 12 0.15 15.11 -44.72
C THR A 12 1.63 14.74 -44.58
N VAL A 13 2.17 14.78 -43.37
CA VAL A 13 3.57 14.45 -43.08
C VAL A 13 3.76 12.91 -43.07
N PRO A 14 4.83 12.37 -43.67
CA PRO A 14 5.11 10.94 -43.66
C PRO A 14 5.35 10.38 -42.26
N ALA A 15 5.11 9.09 -42.09
CA ALA A 15 5.22 8.39 -40.82
C ALA A 15 6.66 8.34 -40.26
N PRO A 16 6.90 8.74 -38.99
CA PRO A 16 8.19 8.57 -38.30
C PRO A 16 8.49 7.09 -37.98
N GLU A 17 9.74 6.78 -37.62
CA GLU A 17 10.27 5.40 -37.45
C GLU A 17 9.50 4.53 -36.45
N HIS A 18 8.81 5.14 -35.48
CA HIS A 18 8.02 4.45 -34.44
C HIS A 18 6.50 4.40 -34.73
N ALA A 19 6.07 4.90 -35.88
CA ALA A 19 4.67 4.94 -36.27
C ALA A 19 4.13 3.57 -36.70
N LEU A 20 2.82 3.39 -36.57
CA LEU A 20 2.15 2.20 -37.07
C LEU A 20 2.27 2.07 -38.60
N SER A 21 2.69 0.89 -39.06
CA SER A 21 2.87 0.58 -40.48
C SER A 21 2.12 -0.69 -40.95
N GLY A 22 1.53 -1.44 -40.02
CA GLY A 22 0.79 -2.69 -40.28
C GLY A 22 -0.53 -2.77 -39.53
N CYS A 23 -1.27 -3.86 -39.69
CA CYS A 23 -2.53 -4.07 -38.97
C CYS A 23 -2.29 -4.23 -37.46
N VAL A 24 -3.23 -3.74 -36.65
CA VAL A 24 -3.21 -3.85 -35.18
C VAL A 24 -4.42 -4.62 -34.68
N SER A 25 -4.22 -5.48 -33.68
CA SER A 25 -5.28 -6.31 -33.12
C SER A 25 -6.29 -5.47 -32.34
N ALA A 26 -7.52 -5.98 -32.19
CA ALA A 26 -8.58 -5.31 -31.42
C ALA A 26 -8.23 -5.11 -29.92
N GLN A 27 -7.21 -5.80 -29.41
CA GLN A 27 -6.75 -5.71 -28.03
C GLN A 27 -5.57 -4.74 -27.84
N ALA A 28 -5.02 -4.19 -28.93
CA ALA A 28 -3.89 -3.26 -28.86
C ALA A 28 -4.32 -1.93 -28.22
N GLN A 29 -3.44 -1.39 -27.38
CA GLN A 29 -3.51 -0.02 -26.89
C GLN A 29 -2.57 0.85 -27.71
N LEU A 30 -3.10 1.96 -28.21
CA LEU A 30 -2.37 2.92 -29.02
C LEU A 30 -2.24 4.22 -28.25
N GLU A 31 -1.19 4.97 -28.53
CA GLU A 31 -1.00 6.30 -27.96
C GLU A 31 -0.64 7.29 -29.04
N THR A 32 -1.25 8.48 -28.99
CA THR A 32 -0.93 9.56 -29.93
C THR A 32 0.44 10.15 -29.61
N THR A 33 1.30 10.31 -30.59
CA THR A 33 2.64 10.92 -30.44
C THR A 33 2.68 12.41 -30.74
N ALA A 34 1.52 13.00 -31.09
CA ALA A 34 1.28 14.43 -31.25
C ALA A 34 -0.22 14.71 -31.07
N PRO A 35 -0.67 15.98 -30.92
CA PRO A 35 -2.10 16.28 -30.98
C PRO A 35 -2.67 15.78 -32.31
N LEU A 36 -3.76 15.03 -32.32
CA LEU A 36 -4.19 14.26 -33.49
C LEU A 36 -5.69 14.35 -33.70
N ASN A 37 -6.15 14.59 -34.94
CA ASN A 37 -7.60 14.61 -35.17
C ASN A 37 -8.17 13.19 -35.22
N LEU A 38 -9.28 13.02 -34.52
CA LEU A 38 -10.17 11.88 -34.70
C LEU A 38 -11.24 12.27 -35.73
N ARG A 39 -11.33 11.56 -36.85
CA ARG A 39 -12.19 11.91 -37.99
C ARG A 39 -13.32 10.92 -38.20
N GLN A 40 -14.37 11.34 -38.90
CA GLN A 40 -15.48 10.45 -39.26
C GLN A 40 -15.12 9.41 -40.34
N GLY A 41 -14.04 9.64 -41.11
CA GLY A 41 -13.57 8.73 -42.16
C GLY A 41 -12.04 8.78 -42.36
N PRO A 42 -11.45 7.78 -43.04
CA PRO A 42 -10.00 7.62 -43.20
C PRO A 42 -9.41 8.54 -44.28
N SER A 43 -9.52 9.86 -44.08
CA SER A 43 -8.97 10.87 -44.99
C SER A 43 -8.86 12.22 -44.29
N THR A 44 -7.83 13.00 -44.63
CA THR A 44 -7.64 14.39 -44.17
C THR A 44 -8.79 15.33 -44.57
N GLY A 45 -9.57 14.96 -45.59
CA GLY A 45 -10.78 15.68 -46.00
C GLY A 45 -12.04 15.32 -45.20
N SER A 46 -12.01 14.27 -44.37
CA SER A 46 -13.18 13.85 -43.58
C SER A 46 -13.40 14.79 -42.39
N PRO A 47 -14.65 15.08 -41.97
CA PRO A 47 -14.93 15.93 -40.83
C PRO A 47 -14.22 15.47 -39.55
N ILE A 48 -13.68 16.44 -38.79
CA ILE A 48 -13.06 16.21 -37.48
C ILE A 48 -14.17 16.03 -36.45
N VAL A 49 -14.15 14.89 -35.75
CA VAL A 49 -15.03 14.58 -34.61
C VAL A 49 -14.53 15.32 -33.36
N LEU A 50 -13.23 15.21 -33.09
CA LEU A 50 -12.51 15.92 -32.02
C LEU A 50 -11.00 15.88 -32.28
N THR A 51 -10.24 16.69 -31.57
CA THR A 51 -8.76 16.65 -31.60
C THR A 51 -8.23 16.10 -30.29
N LEU A 52 -7.55 14.96 -30.38
CA LEU A 52 -6.86 14.27 -29.30
C LEU A 52 -5.60 15.05 -28.93
N SER A 53 -5.26 15.11 -27.65
CA SER A 53 -3.96 15.62 -27.22
C SER A 53 -2.86 14.58 -27.48
N GLU A 54 -1.60 15.01 -27.63
CA GLU A 54 -0.45 14.11 -27.52
C GLU A 54 -0.51 13.30 -26.21
N GLY A 55 -0.10 12.03 -26.28
CA GLY A 55 -0.22 11.06 -25.19
C GLY A 55 -1.64 10.52 -24.93
N ALA A 56 -2.62 10.82 -25.79
CA ALA A 56 -3.96 10.25 -25.64
C ALA A 56 -3.93 8.74 -25.93
N ALA A 57 -4.33 7.96 -24.92
CA ALA A 57 -4.49 6.51 -25.04
C ALA A 57 -5.79 6.16 -25.79
N LEU A 58 -5.67 5.36 -26.84
CA LEU A 58 -6.75 4.94 -27.72
C LEU A 58 -6.84 3.42 -27.71
N SER A 59 -8.06 2.90 -27.76
CA SER A 59 -8.29 1.48 -28.02
C SER A 59 -8.67 1.25 -29.47
N VAL A 60 -8.39 0.06 -29.98
CA VAL A 60 -8.71 -0.30 -31.37
C VAL A 60 -10.17 -0.75 -31.47
N ALA A 61 -10.93 -0.24 -32.45
CA ALA A 61 -12.38 -0.48 -32.53
C ALA A 61 -12.74 -1.93 -32.94
N ALA A 62 -11.91 -2.55 -33.78
CA ALA A 62 -11.86 -3.96 -34.22
C ALA A 62 -10.50 -4.16 -34.91
N GLU A 63 -10.08 -5.37 -35.28
CA GLU A 63 -8.80 -5.55 -36.01
C GLU A 63 -8.68 -4.53 -37.15
N SER A 64 -7.72 -3.60 -37.01
CA SER A 64 -7.66 -2.37 -37.81
C SER A 64 -6.39 -2.37 -38.63
N CYS A 65 -6.56 -2.56 -39.93
CA CYS A 65 -5.52 -2.32 -40.92
C CYS A 65 -5.55 -0.84 -41.36
N PRO A 66 -4.40 -0.27 -41.76
CA PRO A 66 -4.37 1.10 -42.26
C PRO A 66 -5.21 1.25 -43.52
N ASP A 67 -6.13 2.21 -43.53
CA ASP A 67 -6.86 2.67 -44.70
C ASP A 67 -6.47 4.13 -44.98
N ASN A 68 -5.81 4.39 -46.11
CA ASN A 68 -5.13 5.65 -46.41
C ASN A 68 -4.22 6.17 -45.27
N GLY A 69 -3.61 5.25 -44.52
CA GLY A 69 -2.76 5.57 -43.37
C GLY A 69 -3.52 5.93 -42.09
N PHE A 70 -4.86 5.83 -42.06
CA PHE A 70 -5.68 6.02 -40.86
C PHE A 70 -6.08 4.68 -40.24
N TYR A 71 -6.25 4.68 -38.92
CA TYR A 71 -6.65 3.54 -38.10
C TYR A 71 -7.96 3.84 -37.38
N LYS A 72 -8.83 2.84 -37.26
CA LYS A 72 -10.12 2.98 -36.59
C LYS A 72 -9.97 2.73 -35.08
N VAL A 73 -10.23 3.75 -34.28
CA VAL A 73 -9.90 3.81 -32.85
C VAL A 73 -11.07 4.34 -32.02
N ARG A 74 -11.01 4.10 -30.70
CA ARG A 74 -11.97 4.59 -29.70
C ARG A 74 -11.27 5.40 -28.61
N PHE A 75 -11.89 6.51 -28.23
CA PHE A 75 -11.42 7.41 -27.17
C PHE A 75 -12.62 8.01 -26.44
N GLY A 76 -12.70 7.83 -25.12
CA GLY A 76 -13.71 8.49 -24.28
C GLY A 76 -15.17 8.23 -24.72
N GLY A 77 -15.47 7.07 -25.29
CA GLY A 77 -16.80 6.72 -25.81
C GLY A 77 -17.07 7.14 -27.27
N PHE A 78 -16.14 7.85 -27.91
CA PHE A 78 -16.20 8.20 -29.34
C PHE A 78 -15.42 7.17 -30.18
N GLU A 79 -15.96 6.78 -31.32
CA GLU A 79 -15.30 5.93 -32.32
C GLU A 79 -15.04 6.75 -33.59
N GLY A 80 -13.83 6.65 -34.15
CA GLY A 80 -13.44 7.40 -35.35
C GLY A 80 -12.11 6.93 -35.96
N TRP A 81 -11.55 7.72 -36.87
CA TRP A 81 -10.33 7.40 -37.62
C TRP A 81 -9.20 8.38 -37.29
N ALA A 82 -8.01 7.87 -36.94
CA ALA A 82 -6.84 8.66 -36.56
C ALA A 82 -5.61 8.27 -37.41
N TYR A 83 -4.77 9.25 -37.76
CA TYR A 83 -3.65 9.02 -38.69
C TYR A 83 -2.51 8.27 -38.01
N GLY A 84 -2.12 7.13 -38.59
CA GLY A 84 -1.18 6.16 -38.03
C GLY A 84 0.25 6.66 -37.86
N ALA A 85 0.66 7.68 -38.63
CA ALA A 85 1.95 8.36 -38.45
C ALA A 85 2.14 8.92 -37.04
N TRP A 86 1.03 9.31 -36.40
CA TRP A 86 1.03 9.89 -35.07
C TRP A 86 0.49 8.92 -34.02
N LEU A 87 0.50 7.63 -34.32
CA LEU A 87 0.12 6.56 -33.40
C LEU A 87 1.27 5.57 -33.25
N HIS A 88 1.49 5.10 -32.04
CA HIS A 88 2.35 3.95 -31.78
C HIS A 88 1.64 2.95 -30.87
N ALA A 89 2.04 1.67 -30.96
CA ALA A 89 1.56 0.63 -30.06
C ALA A 89 2.31 0.74 -28.73
N SER A 90 1.57 0.87 -27.63
CA SER A 90 2.18 0.88 -26.29
C SER A 90 2.62 -0.54 -25.93
N THR A 91 3.92 -0.76 -25.76
CA THR A 91 4.49 -2.00 -25.22
C THR A 91 5.01 -1.74 -23.81
N GLY A 92 4.16 -1.92 -22.80
CA GLY A 92 4.57 -1.94 -21.40
C GLY A 92 3.56 -1.29 -20.46
N THR A 93 3.19 -2.00 -19.40
CA THR A 93 2.44 -1.50 -18.26
C THR A 93 3.37 -0.65 -17.37
N LEU A 94 3.05 0.63 -17.18
CA LEU A 94 3.55 1.39 -16.03
C LEU A 94 2.80 0.88 -14.80
N GLU A 95 3.41 -0.01 -14.01
CA GLU A 95 2.91 -0.32 -12.68
C GLU A 95 3.15 0.88 -11.76
N SER A 96 2.09 1.32 -11.08
CA SER A 96 2.11 2.34 -10.04
C SER A 96 2.90 1.86 -8.82
N ALA A 97 3.64 2.77 -8.16
CA ALA A 97 4.26 2.48 -6.87
C ALA A 97 3.25 2.64 -5.71
N LEU A 98 2.13 3.34 -5.94
CA LEU A 98 1.01 3.42 -5.02
C LEU A 98 0.15 2.15 -5.08
N SER A 99 -0.24 1.64 -3.92
CA SER A 99 -1.36 0.70 -3.79
C SER A 99 -2.68 1.44 -4.04
N TYR A 100 -3.61 0.77 -4.73
CA TYR A 100 -4.99 1.22 -4.94
C TYR A 100 -6.00 0.43 -4.10
N ALA A 101 -5.52 -0.28 -3.07
CA ALA A 101 -6.40 -0.93 -2.13
C ALA A 101 -7.25 0.10 -1.35
N ASN A 102 -8.39 -0.38 -0.86
CA ASN A 102 -9.35 0.41 -0.12
C ASN A 102 -8.96 0.47 1.36
N THR A 103 -7.77 0.97 1.65
CA THR A 103 -7.27 1.17 3.02
C THR A 103 -7.11 2.67 3.29
N ARG A 104 -7.21 3.07 4.57
CA ARG A 104 -6.99 4.46 5.00
C ARG A 104 -5.55 4.89 4.68
N THR A 105 -4.57 4.03 4.92
CA THR A 105 -3.16 4.28 4.62
C THR A 105 -2.93 4.53 3.13
N ASP A 106 -3.44 3.67 2.25
CA ASP A 106 -3.25 3.81 0.81
C ASP A 106 -4.00 5.03 0.25
N ALA A 107 -5.19 5.33 0.77
CA ALA A 107 -5.90 6.55 0.44
C ALA A 107 -5.07 7.79 0.80
N MET A 108 -4.44 7.80 1.98
CA MET A 108 -3.56 8.89 2.38
C MET A 108 -2.27 8.95 1.55
N ALA A 109 -1.69 7.81 1.16
CA ALA A 109 -0.54 7.77 0.27
C ALA A 109 -0.86 8.43 -1.09
N ARG A 110 -2.03 8.11 -1.67
CA ARG A 110 -2.55 8.78 -2.87
C ARG A 110 -2.76 10.27 -2.62
N ALA A 111 -3.35 10.65 -1.48
CA ALA A 111 -3.62 12.05 -1.14
C ALA A 111 -2.35 12.90 -1.02
N ARG A 112 -1.26 12.35 -0.47
CA ARG A 112 0.03 13.05 -0.32
C ARG A 112 0.61 13.52 -1.66
N THR A 113 0.48 12.70 -2.70
CA THR A 113 1.15 12.94 -4.00
C THR A 113 0.56 14.09 -4.82
N VAL A 114 -0.65 14.57 -4.50
CA VAL A 114 -1.27 15.71 -5.21
C VAL A 114 -0.68 17.07 -4.81
N VAL A 115 0.02 17.14 -3.67
CA VAL A 115 0.43 18.43 -3.09
C VAL A 115 1.41 19.15 -4.02
N GLY A 116 1.14 20.43 -4.27
CA GLY A 116 1.92 21.31 -5.12
C GLY A 116 1.46 21.37 -6.58
N PHE A 117 0.56 20.48 -7.01
CA PHE A 117 -0.07 20.58 -8.33
C PHE A 117 -1.12 21.71 -8.36
N SER A 118 -1.32 22.27 -9.54
CA SER A 118 -2.29 23.33 -9.78
C SER A 118 -3.72 22.81 -9.72
N TYR A 119 -4.65 23.70 -9.36
CA TYR A 119 -6.07 23.41 -9.45
C TYR A 119 -6.49 23.29 -10.92
N TRP A 120 -7.34 22.33 -11.24
CA TRP A 120 -7.88 22.16 -12.59
C TRP A 120 -9.35 21.78 -12.53
N TRP A 121 -10.25 22.70 -12.91
CA TRP A 121 -11.68 22.44 -12.99
C TRP A 121 -12.01 21.26 -13.93
N GLY A 122 -12.71 20.24 -13.41
CA GLY A 122 -12.97 18.98 -14.10
C GLY A 122 -11.76 18.07 -14.24
N GLY A 123 -10.63 18.44 -13.63
CA GLY A 123 -9.39 17.70 -13.65
C GLY A 123 -9.29 16.72 -12.48
N GLY A 124 -8.53 15.65 -12.68
CA GLY A 124 -8.29 14.63 -11.67
C GLY A 124 -7.09 13.78 -12.01
N ARG A 125 -5.97 14.40 -12.42
CA ARG A 125 -4.73 13.66 -12.73
C ARG A 125 -3.48 14.36 -12.24
N TRP A 126 -2.56 13.60 -11.66
CA TRP A 126 -1.25 14.09 -11.21
C TRP A 126 -0.21 12.97 -11.21
N LEU A 127 1.06 13.32 -11.03
CA LEU A 127 2.13 12.33 -10.98
C LEU A 127 2.38 11.89 -9.54
N GLU A 128 2.53 10.57 -9.35
CA GLU A 128 2.88 9.95 -8.07
C GLU A 128 4.22 10.46 -7.53
N THR A 129 5.14 10.84 -8.44
CA THR A 129 6.44 11.41 -8.11
C THR A 129 6.37 12.85 -7.58
N GLY A 130 5.19 13.47 -7.56
CA GLY A 130 4.95 14.79 -7.01
C GLY A 130 5.17 15.95 -7.98
N ALA A 131 4.79 17.13 -7.51
CA ALA A 131 4.85 18.37 -8.27
C ALA A 131 6.28 18.94 -8.35
N THR A 132 6.70 19.32 -9.55
CA THR A 132 7.93 20.02 -9.85
C THR A 132 7.61 21.35 -10.53
N SER A 133 8.63 22.22 -10.68
CA SER A 133 8.46 23.48 -11.40
C SER A 133 7.98 23.32 -12.85
N THR A 134 8.23 22.17 -13.48
CA THR A 134 7.89 21.90 -14.88
C THR A 134 6.58 21.14 -15.06
N ASN A 135 6.17 20.33 -14.08
CA ASN A 135 4.99 19.46 -14.22
C ASN A 135 3.75 19.95 -13.45
N LYS A 136 3.89 20.89 -12.50
CA LYS A 136 2.80 21.24 -11.58
C LYS A 136 1.58 21.89 -12.22
N GLY A 137 1.69 22.35 -13.47
CA GLY A 137 0.66 23.11 -14.17
C GLY A 137 0.46 24.52 -13.59
N SER A 138 -0.46 25.28 -14.19
CA SER A 138 -0.81 26.63 -13.77
C SER A 138 -2.31 26.85 -13.89
N CYS A 139 -2.89 27.55 -12.92
CA CYS A 139 -4.31 27.88 -12.91
C CYS A 139 -4.45 29.37 -12.68
N THR A 140 -5.35 30.03 -13.42
CA THR A 140 -5.70 31.44 -13.22
C THR A 140 -7.22 31.63 -13.27
N GLY A 141 -7.71 32.63 -12.54
CA GLY A 141 -9.15 32.92 -12.43
C GLY A 141 -9.82 32.25 -11.22
N SER A 142 -11.14 32.11 -11.30
CA SER A 142 -11.98 31.62 -10.19
C SER A 142 -12.60 30.28 -10.52
N CYS A 143 -12.83 29.45 -9.49
CA CYS A 143 -13.42 28.12 -9.63
C CYS A 143 -14.75 28.17 -10.42
N GLY A 144 -14.98 27.21 -11.31
CA GLY A 144 -16.13 27.17 -12.22
C GLY A 144 -15.89 27.83 -13.58
N ASN A 145 -14.91 28.74 -13.70
CA ASN A 145 -14.53 29.43 -14.95
C ASN A 145 -13.02 29.70 -15.03
N CYS A 146 -12.20 28.84 -14.41
CA CYS A 146 -10.75 29.03 -14.38
C CYS A 146 -10.07 28.50 -15.65
N THR A 147 -8.97 29.15 -16.03
CA THR A 147 -8.09 28.67 -17.09
C THR A 147 -6.95 27.89 -16.47
N HIS A 148 -6.77 26.64 -16.90
CA HIS A 148 -5.65 25.78 -16.53
C HIS A 148 -4.70 25.59 -17.72
N SER A 149 -3.40 25.46 -17.44
CA SER A 149 -2.38 25.06 -18.40
C SER A 149 -1.43 24.03 -17.80
N GLY A 150 -0.92 23.15 -18.66
CA GLY A 150 -0.08 22.01 -18.27
C GLY A 150 -0.84 20.70 -18.21
N SER A 151 -0.12 19.60 -17.96
CA SER A 151 -0.69 18.26 -18.07
C SER A 151 -1.26 17.74 -16.76
N TYR A 152 -0.98 18.36 -15.61
CA TYR A 152 -1.36 17.81 -14.31
C TYR A 152 -2.06 18.85 -13.43
N GLY A 153 -3.03 18.38 -12.66
CA GLY A 153 -3.89 19.17 -11.80
C GLY A 153 -5.19 18.45 -11.48
N ALA A 154 -5.84 18.88 -10.41
CA ALA A 154 -7.13 18.33 -9.99
C ALA A 154 -8.05 19.43 -9.46
N ASP A 155 -9.36 19.22 -9.57
CA ASP A 155 -10.33 19.93 -8.73
C ASP A 155 -10.57 19.16 -7.43
N CYS A 156 -11.41 19.71 -6.55
CA CYS A 156 -11.67 19.11 -5.26
C CYS A 156 -12.33 17.73 -5.36
N SER A 157 -13.30 17.56 -6.26
CA SER A 157 -14.01 16.30 -6.47
C SER A 157 -13.17 15.25 -7.20
N GLY A 158 -12.37 15.64 -8.20
CA GLY A 158 -11.47 14.75 -8.91
C GLY A 158 -10.34 14.27 -8.02
N PHE A 159 -9.82 15.14 -7.16
CA PHE A 159 -8.90 14.76 -6.10
C PHE A 159 -9.50 13.70 -5.17
N ALA A 160 -10.66 13.97 -4.57
CA ALA A 160 -11.30 13.04 -3.63
C ALA A 160 -11.65 11.70 -4.31
N ALA A 161 -12.15 11.74 -5.54
CA ALA A 161 -12.49 10.55 -6.31
C ALA A 161 -11.28 9.67 -6.60
N LYS A 162 -10.12 10.26 -6.87
CA LYS A 162 -8.86 9.54 -7.05
C LYS A 162 -8.32 8.96 -5.75
N VAL A 163 -8.40 9.72 -4.64
CA VAL A 163 -7.98 9.24 -3.31
C VAL A 163 -8.78 8.01 -2.91
N TRP A 164 -10.08 7.99 -3.16
CA TRP A 164 -10.94 6.85 -2.83
C TRP A 164 -11.06 5.79 -3.92
N VAL A 165 -10.41 5.99 -5.07
CA VAL A 165 -10.50 5.10 -6.23
C VAL A 165 -11.97 4.82 -6.58
N VAL A 166 -12.73 5.90 -6.76
CA VAL A 166 -14.14 5.84 -7.12
C VAL A 166 -14.36 6.47 -8.50
N PRO A 167 -14.98 5.71 -9.44
CA PRO A 167 -15.24 4.26 -9.39
C PRO A 167 -13.95 3.44 -9.28
N SER A 168 -14.01 2.13 -9.05
CA SER A 168 -12.80 1.27 -8.88
C SER A 168 -11.83 1.31 -10.07
N THR A 169 -12.28 1.75 -11.23
CA THR A 169 -11.47 2.01 -12.44
C THR A 169 -10.74 3.35 -12.41
N ASN A 170 -10.92 4.16 -11.37
CA ASN A 170 -10.35 5.49 -11.24
C ASN A 170 -8.90 5.48 -10.74
N GLN A 171 -8.09 4.65 -11.39
CA GLN A 171 -6.67 4.42 -11.14
C GLN A 171 -5.94 4.23 -12.48
N PRO A 172 -4.62 4.51 -12.55
CA PRO A 172 -3.83 5.19 -11.52
C PRO A 172 -4.16 6.70 -11.40
N VAL A 173 -3.57 7.40 -10.42
CA VAL A 173 -3.73 8.85 -10.23
C VAL A 173 -3.21 9.69 -11.40
N SER A 174 -2.36 9.11 -12.25
CA SER A 174 -1.84 9.75 -13.46
C SER A 174 -2.83 9.83 -14.62
N LEU A 175 -3.93 9.07 -14.58
CA LEU A 175 -4.96 9.10 -15.64
C LEU A 175 -6.08 10.08 -15.32
N GLY A 176 -6.47 10.90 -16.29
CA GLY A 176 -7.56 11.85 -16.14
C GLY A 176 -8.92 11.20 -16.33
N SER A 177 -9.69 11.05 -15.25
CA SER A 177 -11.12 10.70 -15.27
C SER A 177 -11.69 10.81 -13.87
N HIS A 178 -12.91 11.34 -13.71
CA HIS A 178 -13.79 11.06 -12.57
C HIS A 178 -15.23 11.45 -12.94
N PRO A 179 -16.26 10.68 -12.57
CA PRO A 179 -17.64 11.00 -12.91
C PRO A 179 -18.36 11.84 -11.85
N TYR A 180 -17.73 12.08 -10.69
CA TYR A 180 -18.41 12.64 -9.52
C TYR A 180 -18.11 14.12 -9.32
N SER A 181 -19.15 14.86 -8.93
CA SER A 181 -19.06 16.24 -8.47
C SER A 181 -19.30 16.31 -6.95
N THR A 182 -19.17 17.48 -6.35
CA THR A 182 -19.55 17.69 -4.94
C THR A 182 -21.02 17.42 -4.66
N VAL A 183 -21.92 17.55 -5.65
CA VAL A 183 -23.33 17.15 -5.52
C VAL A 183 -23.45 15.64 -5.29
N ALA A 184 -22.69 14.84 -6.05
CA ALA A 184 -22.71 13.39 -5.92
C ALA A 184 -22.16 12.96 -4.55
N PHE A 185 -21.02 13.51 -4.13
CA PHE A 185 -20.44 13.22 -2.82
C PHE A 185 -21.33 13.67 -1.65
N ASP A 186 -22.07 14.76 -1.81
CA ASP A 186 -22.96 15.25 -0.77
C ASP A 186 -24.27 14.44 -0.72
N ASN A 187 -24.90 14.12 -1.85
CA ASN A 187 -26.32 13.71 -1.83
C ASN A 187 -26.59 12.31 -2.40
N GLU A 188 -25.59 11.64 -2.96
CA GLU A 188 -25.78 10.35 -3.64
C GLU A 188 -24.98 9.25 -2.95
N TYR A 189 -25.49 8.01 -3.04
CA TYR A 189 -24.78 6.83 -2.57
C TYR A 189 -24.07 6.15 -3.74
N HIS A 190 -22.74 6.18 -3.75
CA HIS A 190 -21.90 5.47 -4.74
C HIS A 190 -20.73 4.75 -4.05
N GLY A 191 -20.99 4.18 -2.86
CA GLY A 191 -19.99 3.54 -2.02
C GLY A 191 -19.40 4.44 -0.94
N TRP A 192 -20.11 5.47 -0.52
CA TRP A 192 -19.77 6.27 0.66
C TRP A 192 -21.03 6.57 1.47
N HIS A 193 -20.85 6.80 2.78
CA HIS A 193 -21.95 7.03 3.72
C HIS A 193 -21.66 8.25 4.60
N ASN A 194 -22.70 8.81 5.21
CA ASN A 194 -22.55 9.88 6.19
C ASN A 194 -21.87 9.37 7.45
N VAL A 195 -20.87 10.10 7.92
CA VAL A 195 -20.19 9.86 9.19
C VAL A 195 -20.55 10.99 10.15
N GLU A 196 -20.79 10.67 11.41
CA GLU A 196 -20.93 11.71 12.43
C GLU A 196 -19.62 12.50 12.49
N ARG A 197 -19.68 13.82 12.33
CA ARG A 197 -18.48 14.66 12.20
C ARG A 197 -17.50 14.53 13.38
N GLY A 198 -17.99 14.28 14.58
CA GLY A 198 -17.15 14.00 15.76
C GLY A 198 -16.39 12.67 15.68
N ASN A 199 -16.83 11.74 14.84
CA ASN A 199 -16.25 10.41 14.63
C ASN A 199 -15.49 10.29 13.31
N ILE A 200 -15.21 11.41 12.62
CA ILE A 200 -14.46 11.39 11.37
C ILE A 200 -13.07 10.79 11.60
N GLN A 201 -12.66 9.89 10.71
CA GLN A 201 -11.39 9.19 10.76
C GLN A 201 -10.49 9.59 9.59
N MET A 202 -9.17 9.35 9.73
CA MET A 202 -8.19 9.63 8.67
C MET A 202 -8.62 9.01 7.33
N ALA A 203 -8.51 9.76 6.24
CA ALA A 203 -8.98 9.40 4.89
C ALA A 203 -10.50 9.47 4.67
N ASP A 204 -11.31 9.83 5.68
CA ASP A 204 -12.68 10.28 5.43
C ASP A 204 -12.67 11.66 4.75
N ALA A 205 -13.78 12.05 4.14
CA ALA A 205 -13.90 13.34 3.49
C ALA A 205 -14.89 14.25 4.23
N MET A 206 -14.67 15.55 4.13
CA MET A 206 -15.68 16.54 4.48
C MET A 206 -16.19 17.22 3.22
N VAL A 207 -17.51 17.28 3.07
CA VAL A 207 -18.18 17.83 1.90
C VAL A 207 -19.30 18.78 2.31
N TYR A 208 -19.53 19.80 1.49
CA TYR A 208 -20.80 20.52 1.45
C TYR A 208 -21.22 20.76 0.01
N ASN A 209 -22.53 20.86 -0.20
CA ASN A 209 -23.11 21.45 -1.39
C ASN A 209 -24.35 22.27 -0.99
N VAL A 210 -24.25 23.59 -1.09
CA VAL A 210 -25.31 24.54 -0.68
C VAL A 210 -25.40 25.65 -1.72
N ASP A 211 -26.62 25.95 -2.18
CA ASP A 211 -26.92 27.05 -3.11
C ASP A 211 -26.08 27.05 -4.40
N GLY A 212 -25.75 25.87 -4.92
CA GLY A 212 -24.96 25.70 -6.15
C GLY A 212 -23.45 25.87 -5.96
N ALA A 213 -22.98 26.07 -4.73
CA ALA A 213 -21.58 26.03 -4.36
C ALA A 213 -21.27 24.76 -3.56
N GLY A 214 -20.11 24.16 -3.79
CA GLY A 214 -19.69 23.00 -3.01
C GLY A 214 -18.19 22.81 -3.02
N HIS A 215 -17.71 22.11 -2.01
CA HIS A 215 -16.29 21.74 -1.88
C HIS A 215 -16.16 20.45 -1.10
N ILE A 216 -15.15 19.66 -1.44
CA ILE A 216 -14.79 18.42 -0.75
C ILE A 216 -13.30 18.38 -0.46
N PHE A 217 -12.92 17.78 0.66
CA PHE A 217 -11.53 17.57 1.03
C PHE A 217 -11.36 16.30 1.85
N ILE A 218 -10.13 15.77 1.88
CA ILE A 218 -9.77 14.57 2.65
C ILE A 218 -9.19 14.99 4.00
N TYR A 219 -9.79 14.48 5.07
CA TYR A 219 -9.38 14.69 6.45
C TYR A 219 -8.21 13.77 6.81
N GLU A 220 -7.16 14.31 7.44
CA GLU A 220 -6.08 13.48 8.01
C GLU A 220 -6.19 13.37 9.53
N LYS A 221 -6.21 14.51 10.24
CA LYS A 221 -6.15 14.56 11.71
C LYS A 221 -6.55 15.94 12.25
N GLY A 222 -6.84 16.04 13.54
CA GLY A 222 -7.10 17.29 14.27
C GLY A 222 -8.49 17.34 14.87
N ASP A 223 -8.98 18.54 15.16
CA ASP A 223 -10.34 18.75 15.68
C ASP A 223 -11.32 18.93 14.50
N PRO A 224 -12.26 18.00 14.27
CA PRO A 224 -13.24 18.10 13.19
C PRO A 224 -14.14 19.33 13.29
N TRP A 225 -14.31 19.91 14.49
CA TRP A 225 -15.13 21.11 14.72
C TRP A 225 -14.29 22.40 14.80
N GLY A 226 -12.97 22.26 14.81
CA GLY A 226 -12.00 23.35 14.94
C GLY A 226 -10.98 23.33 13.82
N ASN A 227 -9.71 23.20 14.20
CA ASN A 227 -8.58 23.16 13.29
C ASN A 227 -8.22 21.70 12.97
N MET A 228 -8.19 21.37 11.68
CA MET A 228 -7.84 20.06 11.17
C MET A 228 -6.80 20.16 10.06
N TYR A 229 -5.95 19.14 9.94
CA TYR A 229 -5.07 18.94 8.80
C TYR A 229 -5.83 18.21 7.71
N ALA A 230 -5.75 18.76 6.50
CA ALA A 230 -6.47 18.22 5.36
C ALA A 230 -5.66 18.35 4.07
N TYR A 231 -5.93 17.43 3.15
CA TYR A 231 -5.51 17.51 1.76
C TYR A 231 -6.68 18.03 0.92
N GLU A 232 -6.43 19.02 0.07
CA GLU A 232 -7.46 19.58 -0.81
C GLU A 232 -6.89 20.34 -2.01
N CYS A 233 -7.69 20.43 -3.08
CA CYS A 233 -7.45 21.33 -4.20
C CYS A 233 -8.41 22.53 -4.10
N LYS A 234 -7.89 23.69 -3.63
CA LYS A 234 -8.72 24.82 -3.14
C LYS A 234 -9.21 25.77 -4.22
N GLY A 235 -8.55 25.79 -5.36
CA GLY A 235 -8.74 26.77 -6.42
C GLY A 235 -7.42 27.30 -6.96
N CYS A 236 -7.47 28.13 -7.99
CA CYS A 236 -6.27 28.57 -8.70
C CYS A 236 -5.22 29.28 -7.84
N SER A 237 -5.62 30.00 -6.79
CA SER A 237 -4.70 30.77 -5.95
C SER A 237 -3.75 29.90 -5.14
N GLU A 238 -4.21 28.72 -4.73
CA GLU A 238 -3.46 27.83 -3.83
C GLU A 238 -3.04 26.53 -4.54
N GLY A 239 -3.82 26.07 -5.51
CA GLY A 239 -3.68 24.73 -6.08
C GLY A 239 -4.10 23.64 -5.09
N CYS A 240 -3.41 22.51 -5.16
CA CYS A 240 -3.58 21.37 -4.29
C CYS A 240 -2.55 21.40 -3.15
N VAL A 241 -3.04 21.38 -1.91
CA VAL A 241 -2.25 21.69 -0.71
C VAL A 241 -2.56 20.73 0.42
N TYR A 242 -1.63 20.67 1.37
CA TYR A 242 -1.80 20.10 2.69
C TYR A 242 -1.59 21.19 3.73
N ASN A 243 -2.63 21.55 4.48
CA ASN A 243 -2.53 22.58 5.50
C ASN A 243 -3.58 22.43 6.60
N ILE A 244 -3.41 23.24 7.64
CA ILE A 244 -4.43 23.43 8.68
C ILE A 244 -5.58 24.23 8.07
N ARG A 245 -6.80 23.75 8.27
CA ARG A 245 -8.04 24.41 7.87
C ARG A 245 -9.10 24.26 8.95
N SER A 246 -10.12 25.11 8.87
CA SER A 246 -11.40 24.92 9.55
C SER A 246 -12.49 24.62 8.54
N ALA A 247 -13.61 24.08 9.02
CA ALA A 247 -14.80 23.82 8.21
C ALA A 247 -16.05 24.36 8.93
N SER A 248 -16.87 25.12 8.22
CA SER A 248 -18.13 25.65 8.75
C SER A 248 -19.14 24.53 9.04
N ASN A 249 -20.25 24.87 9.69
CA ASN A 249 -21.34 23.93 9.98
C ASN A 249 -22.06 23.41 8.73
N SER A 250 -21.82 24.00 7.55
CA SER A 250 -22.32 23.49 6.27
C SER A 250 -21.63 22.20 5.83
N TYR A 251 -20.42 21.92 6.33
CA TYR A 251 -19.71 20.69 6.03
C TYR A 251 -20.22 19.54 6.90
N LYS A 252 -20.46 18.41 6.25
CA LYS A 252 -20.64 17.10 6.90
C LYS A 252 -19.47 16.19 6.59
N ALA A 253 -19.29 15.15 7.41
CA ALA A 253 -18.33 14.10 7.17
C ALA A 253 -18.96 12.95 6.39
N ILE A 254 -18.20 12.37 5.47
CA ILE A 254 -18.56 11.17 4.72
C ILE A 254 -17.38 10.19 4.73
N GLY A 255 -17.69 8.91 4.89
CA GLY A 255 -16.72 7.81 4.93
C GLY A 255 -16.85 6.93 3.70
N ARG A 256 -15.73 6.35 3.24
CA ARG A 256 -15.71 5.39 2.13
C ARG A 256 -16.13 4.01 2.63
N ASP A 257 -17.08 3.37 1.96
CA ASP A 257 -17.53 2.03 2.34
C ASP A 257 -16.41 1.01 2.22
N GLY A 258 -16.30 0.14 3.22
CA GLY A 258 -15.30 -0.93 3.27
C GLY A 258 -13.86 -0.45 3.35
N ILE A 259 -13.62 0.84 3.65
CA ILE A 259 -12.25 1.34 3.85
C ILE A 259 -11.72 0.81 5.18
N THR A 260 -10.65 0.01 5.15
CA THR A 260 -10.05 -0.58 6.36
C THR A 260 -8.97 0.35 6.91
N ALA A 261 -8.64 0.25 8.20
CA ALA A 261 -7.67 1.15 8.84
C ALA A 261 -6.25 1.08 8.25
N GLY A 262 -5.96 0.09 7.38
CA GLY A 262 -4.59 -0.21 6.98
C GLY A 262 -3.78 -0.77 8.15
N ALA A 263 -4.44 -1.45 9.09
CA ALA A 263 -3.79 -2.23 10.12
C ALA A 263 -3.61 -3.68 9.64
N SER A 264 -2.88 -3.87 8.54
CA SER A 264 -2.04 -5.06 8.49
C SER A 264 -0.76 -4.70 9.24
N SER A 265 -0.41 -5.54 10.20
CA SER A 265 0.95 -5.71 10.70
C SER A 265 2.00 -5.87 9.59
N GLY A 266 1.62 -6.24 8.36
CA GLY A 266 2.50 -6.20 7.20
C GLY A 266 2.57 -4.83 6.57
N GLY A 267 3.78 -4.33 6.38
CA GLY A 267 4.11 -3.03 5.83
C GLY A 267 3.76 -2.85 4.35
N ASP A 268 4.74 -2.44 3.56
CA ASP A 268 4.57 -2.20 2.11
C ASP A 268 4.38 -3.49 1.27
N GLY A 269 4.18 -4.63 1.94
CA GLY A 269 3.99 -5.96 1.37
C GLY A 269 5.26 -6.62 0.85
N ASN A 270 6.41 -5.94 0.96
CA ASN A 270 7.72 -6.51 0.65
C ASN A 270 8.13 -7.52 1.73
N VAL A 271 9.02 -8.44 1.37
CA VAL A 271 9.59 -9.37 2.36
C VAL A 271 10.98 -8.87 2.73
N TYR A 272 11.18 -8.57 4.01
CA TYR A 272 12.45 -8.14 4.57
C TYR A 272 13.21 -9.35 5.10
N ALA A 273 14.33 -9.68 4.47
CA ALA A 273 15.22 -10.74 4.92
C ALA A 273 16.40 -10.14 5.67
N VAL A 274 16.50 -10.42 6.97
CA VAL A 274 17.56 -9.93 7.86
C VAL A 274 18.64 -11.00 8.00
N MET A 275 19.84 -10.71 7.53
CA MET A 275 21.02 -11.56 7.68
C MET A 275 21.86 -11.10 8.87
N ARG A 276 21.98 -11.97 9.88
CA ARG A 276 22.45 -11.58 11.22
C ARG A 276 23.93 -11.85 11.49
N ALA A 277 24.55 -12.73 10.70
CA ALA A 277 25.92 -13.20 10.93
C ALA A 277 26.55 -13.70 9.63
N ALA A 278 27.89 -13.65 9.56
CA ALA A 278 28.65 -14.01 8.36
C ALA A 278 28.19 -13.22 7.12
N THR A 279 27.97 -11.92 7.34
CA THR A 279 27.49 -10.93 6.37
C THR A 279 28.63 -10.43 5.49
N GLY A 280 28.31 -9.87 4.32
CA GLY A 280 29.30 -9.30 3.41
C GLY A 280 29.88 -7.97 3.90
N THR A 281 29.09 -7.23 4.69
CA THR A 281 29.40 -5.89 5.20
C THR A 281 30.04 -5.91 6.59
N GLY A 282 29.99 -7.03 7.31
CA GLY A 282 30.45 -7.12 8.70
C GLY A 282 29.49 -6.49 9.71
N THR A 283 28.28 -6.14 9.27
CA THR A 283 27.17 -5.65 10.08
C THR A 283 25.92 -6.45 9.75
N THR A 284 24.89 -6.41 10.60
CA THR A 284 23.60 -7.03 10.25
C THR A 284 23.12 -6.44 8.92
N GLU A 285 22.69 -7.27 7.97
CA GLU A 285 22.23 -6.86 6.63
C GLU A 285 20.71 -7.01 6.49
N VAL A 286 20.12 -6.11 5.70
CA VAL A 286 18.71 -6.20 5.28
C VAL A 286 18.66 -6.31 3.77
N HIS A 287 17.96 -7.34 3.29
CA HIS A 287 17.69 -7.59 1.87
C HIS A 287 16.18 -7.49 1.65
N VAL A 288 15.75 -6.49 0.88
CA VAL A 288 14.32 -6.21 0.69
C VAL A 288 13.85 -6.83 -0.62
N LEU A 289 13.02 -7.87 -0.54
CA LEU A 289 12.45 -8.56 -1.69
C LEU A 289 11.21 -7.81 -2.19
N ASN A 290 11.21 -7.48 -3.47
CA ASN A 290 10.20 -6.62 -4.08
C ASN A 290 8.89 -7.38 -4.35
N ARG A 291 7.80 -7.00 -3.67
CA ARG A 291 6.46 -7.55 -3.92
C ARG A 291 6.00 -7.39 -5.36
N ALA A 292 6.29 -6.26 -6.02
CA ALA A 292 5.86 -5.98 -7.40
C ALA A 292 6.45 -6.98 -8.40
N THR A 293 7.62 -7.56 -8.11
CA THR A 293 8.23 -8.60 -8.96
C THR A 293 7.95 -10.01 -8.43
N ASN A 294 6.93 -10.17 -7.58
CA ASN A 294 6.67 -11.41 -6.85
C ASN A 294 7.93 -11.92 -6.14
N TYR A 295 8.68 -11.01 -5.53
CA TYR A 295 9.89 -11.28 -4.76
C TYR A 295 11.11 -11.75 -5.57
N GLN A 296 11.03 -11.75 -6.90
CA GLN A 296 12.11 -12.25 -7.78
C GLN A 296 13.28 -11.27 -7.94
N SER A 297 13.11 -10.02 -7.49
CA SER A 297 14.17 -9.02 -7.44
C SER A 297 14.28 -8.40 -6.05
N PHE A 298 15.46 -7.86 -5.75
CA PHE A 298 15.62 -6.94 -4.62
C PHE A 298 15.13 -5.55 -4.99
N ILE A 299 14.61 -4.81 -4.01
CA ILE A 299 14.52 -3.35 -4.08
C ILE A 299 15.93 -2.79 -3.80
N TYR A 300 16.52 -3.24 -2.70
CA TYR A 300 17.91 -2.98 -2.33
C TYR A 300 18.39 -4.00 -1.30
N GLU A 301 19.71 -4.02 -1.10
CA GLU A 301 20.40 -4.84 -0.13
C GLU A 301 21.43 -3.94 0.57
N THR A 302 21.48 -3.96 1.90
CA THR A 302 22.34 -3.02 2.63
C THR A 302 22.76 -3.57 3.98
N GLY A 303 24.02 -3.32 4.37
CA GLY A 303 24.47 -3.48 5.76
C GLY A 303 23.91 -2.36 6.61
N THR A 304 23.59 -2.63 7.87
CA THR A 304 22.97 -1.65 8.77
C THR A 304 24.00 -1.04 9.73
N ALA A 305 23.57 -0.05 10.52
CA ALA A 305 24.37 0.49 11.63
C ALA A 305 24.50 -0.48 12.83
N LEU A 306 23.79 -1.61 12.82
CA LEU A 306 23.85 -2.62 13.86
C LEU A 306 24.93 -3.66 13.52
N HIS A 307 25.85 -3.90 14.44
CA HIS A 307 26.84 -4.99 14.33
C HIS A 307 26.19 -6.36 14.09
N GLU A 308 26.96 -7.35 13.64
CA GLU A 308 26.46 -8.73 13.55
C GLU A 308 25.93 -9.22 14.91
N THR A 309 24.75 -9.82 14.91
CA THR A 309 24.01 -10.21 16.12
C THR A 309 24.03 -11.73 16.38
N GLY A 310 24.92 -12.44 15.68
CA GLY A 310 25.07 -13.88 15.81
C GLY A 310 23.85 -14.68 15.32
N THR A 311 23.84 -15.96 15.65
CA THR A 311 22.77 -16.91 15.27
C THR A 311 22.09 -17.55 16.47
N ASP A 312 22.40 -17.11 17.69
CA ASP A 312 21.69 -17.57 18.88
C ASP A 312 20.34 -16.83 19.03
N GLY A 313 19.58 -17.17 20.07
CA GLY A 313 18.30 -16.53 20.37
C GLY A 313 18.41 -15.25 21.22
N SER A 314 19.59 -14.62 21.29
CA SER A 314 19.78 -13.36 22.04
C SER A 314 19.19 -12.14 21.36
N TRP A 315 18.96 -12.21 20.04
CA TRP A 315 18.36 -11.14 19.26
C TRP A 315 17.14 -11.62 18.49
N MET A 316 16.13 -10.74 18.42
CA MET A 316 14.98 -10.89 17.54
C MET A 316 14.82 -9.65 16.67
N PHE A 317 14.25 -9.84 15.48
CA PHE A 317 14.06 -8.78 14.50
C PHE A 317 12.60 -8.70 14.08
N ARG A 318 12.11 -7.47 13.95
CA ARG A 318 10.81 -7.15 13.36
C ARG A 318 10.94 -5.96 12.42
N MET A 319 9.98 -5.83 11.52
CA MET A 319 9.78 -4.63 10.71
C MET A 319 8.56 -3.85 11.22
N GLY A 320 8.64 -2.53 11.14
CA GLY A 320 7.53 -1.66 11.49
C GLY A 320 7.91 -0.19 11.43
N ASP A 321 7.12 0.64 10.75
CA ASP A 321 7.28 2.09 10.73
C ASP A 321 7.10 2.68 12.15
N TYR A 322 8.19 3.11 12.77
CA TYR A 322 8.22 3.62 14.14
C TYR A 322 7.95 5.13 14.19
N ASN A 323 8.42 5.88 13.18
CA ASN A 323 8.34 7.34 13.16
C ASN A 323 7.17 7.89 12.30
N ASN A 324 6.38 7.00 11.69
CA ASN A 324 5.27 7.28 10.78
C ASN A 324 5.68 8.05 9.51
N ASP A 325 6.88 7.79 8.98
CA ASP A 325 7.37 8.41 7.73
C ASP A 325 6.97 7.65 6.46
N GLY A 326 6.32 6.50 6.61
CA GLY A 326 5.87 5.63 5.53
C GLY A 326 6.90 4.62 5.06
N LYS A 327 8.05 4.49 5.73
CA LYS A 327 9.06 3.45 5.46
C LYS A 327 9.16 2.50 6.64
N GLN A 328 9.45 1.23 6.34
CA GLN A 328 9.65 0.23 7.39
C GLN A 328 10.99 0.44 8.10
N ASP A 329 10.95 0.53 9.43
CA ASP A 329 12.14 0.56 10.29
C ASP A 329 12.48 -0.84 10.79
N LEU A 330 13.77 -1.08 11.04
CA LEU A 330 14.24 -2.35 11.58
C LEU A 330 14.26 -2.31 13.10
N TRP A 331 13.42 -3.12 13.73
CA TRP A 331 13.39 -3.32 15.17
C TRP A 331 14.28 -4.49 15.56
N ALA A 332 15.34 -4.22 16.30
CA ALA A 332 16.23 -5.22 16.85
C ALA A 332 16.06 -5.28 18.38
N ILE A 333 15.55 -6.41 18.87
CA ILE A 333 15.25 -6.65 20.28
C ILE A 333 16.37 -7.52 20.88
N ALA A 334 17.16 -6.93 21.78
CA ALA A 334 18.20 -7.61 22.53
C ALA A 334 17.60 -8.23 23.80
N LYS A 335 17.53 -9.56 23.86
CA LYS A 335 16.84 -10.29 24.93
C LYS A 335 17.70 -10.55 26.16
N ASN A 336 19.02 -10.56 26.00
CA ASN A 336 19.98 -11.00 27.00
C ASN A 336 20.82 -9.88 27.63
N ALA A 337 20.46 -8.61 27.45
CA ALA A 337 21.08 -7.49 28.16
C ALA A 337 20.64 -7.46 29.65
N VAL A 338 20.97 -6.44 30.43
CA VAL A 338 20.54 -6.35 31.85
C VAL A 338 19.01 -6.35 31.95
N GLN A 339 18.36 -5.65 31.02
CA GLN A 339 16.94 -5.72 30.70
C GLN A 339 16.80 -6.18 29.25
N THR A 340 15.58 -6.41 28.77
CA THR A 340 15.37 -6.52 27.33
C THR A 340 15.46 -5.11 26.73
N ASP A 341 16.26 -4.94 25.67
CA ASP A 341 16.48 -3.63 25.03
C ASP A 341 15.89 -3.63 23.61
N VAL A 342 15.41 -2.46 23.17
CA VAL A 342 14.93 -2.22 21.81
C VAL A 342 15.86 -1.23 21.12
N HIS A 343 16.30 -1.60 19.93
CA HIS A 343 17.03 -0.75 19.00
C HIS A 343 16.21 -0.61 17.72
N ILE A 344 16.03 0.61 17.24
CA ILE A 344 15.25 0.86 16.02
C ILE A 344 16.15 1.59 15.03
N LEU A 345 16.32 1.02 13.84
CA LEU A 345 17.12 1.60 12.76
C LEU A 345 16.21 2.19 11.68
N ASP A 346 16.52 3.42 11.28
CA ASP A 346 15.72 4.25 10.39
C ASP A 346 15.74 3.75 8.94
N GLY A 347 14.60 3.27 8.45
CA GLY A 347 14.39 2.85 7.06
C GLY A 347 14.55 3.98 6.06
N ALA A 348 14.24 5.23 6.41
CA ALA A 348 14.48 6.40 5.55
C ALA A 348 15.95 6.66 5.28
N THR A 349 16.83 6.21 6.17
CA THR A 349 18.28 6.27 5.98
C THR A 349 18.88 4.97 5.45
N ASN A 350 18.08 4.02 4.95
CA ASN A 350 18.51 2.66 4.61
C ASN A 350 19.21 1.98 5.80
N PHE A 351 18.63 2.11 6.99
CA PHE A 351 19.10 1.51 8.25
C PHE A 351 20.51 1.95 8.68
N GLN A 352 20.99 3.11 8.21
CA GLN A 352 22.32 3.66 8.57
C GLN A 352 22.32 4.49 9.86
N SER A 353 21.14 4.76 10.43
CA SER A 353 21.02 5.52 11.67
C SER A 353 20.01 4.89 12.62
N PHE A 354 20.17 5.15 13.92
CA PHE A 354 19.24 4.69 14.95
C PHE A 354 18.21 5.78 15.23
N LEU A 355 16.93 5.41 15.22
CA LEU A 355 15.83 6.21 15.76
C LEU A 355 15.72 6.05 17.28
N LEU A 356 16.07 4.87 17.79
CA LEU A 356 15.96 4.54 19.20
C LEU A 356 17.05 3.56 19.66
N HIS A 357 17.50 3.77 20.90
CA HIS A 357 18.19 2.78 21.71
C HIS A 357 17.69 2.89 23.15
N ALA A 358 16.91 1.93 23.62
CA ALA A 358 16.28 1.99 24.93
C ALA A 358 16.14 0.63 25.60
N ALA A 359 16.56 0.55 26.86
CA ALA A 359 16.14 -0.54 27.74
C ALA A 359 14.64 -0.47 28.00
N THR A 360 13.95 -1.60 27.99
CA THR A 360 12.51 -1.64 28.25
C THR A 360 12.22 -1.82 29.75
N GLY A 361 10.95 -1.72 30.14
CA GLY A 361 10.47 -2.11 31.47
C GLY A 361 10.49 -3.62 31.71
N LEU A 362 10.84 -4.44 30.70
CA LEU A 362 10.91 -5.88 30.79
C LEU A 362 12.30 -6.35 31.23
N HIS A 363 12.33 -7.32 32.15
CA HIS A 363 13.55 -8.00 32.58
C HIS A 363 14.21 -8.76 31.42
N ASN A 364 15.47 -9.17 31.59
CA ASN A 364 16.16 -10.06 30.66
C ASN A 364 15.30 -11.31 30.36
N THR A 365 15.07 -11.58 29.07
CA THR A 365 14.16 -12.65 28.60
C THR A 365 14.90 -13.88 28.07
N GLY A 366 16.20 -13.98 28.35
CA GLY A 366 17.03 -15.13 28.01
C GLY A 366 17.34 -15.25 26.51
N THR A 367 17.80 -16.42 26.10
CA THR A 367 18.18 -16.72 24.70
C THR A 367 17.44 -17.92 24.12
N ASP A 368 16.50 -18.49 24.88
CA ASP A 368 15.64 -19.57 24.40
C ASP A 368 14.47 -19.01 23.57
N LEU A 369 13.61 -19.90 23.08
CA LEU A 369 12.43 -19.54 22.31
C LEU A 369 11.20 -19.36 23.20
N THR A 370 11.33 -19.22 24.53
CA THR A 370 10.19 -19.04 25.44
C THR A 370 9.56 -17.66 25.23
N TRP A 371 10.38 -16.63 25.06
CA TRP A 371 9.96 -15.26 24.80
C TRP A 371 10.05 -14.92 23.32
N VAL A 372 8.92 -14.42 22.78
CA VAL A 372 8.75 -13.96 21.40
C VAL A 372 8.29 -12.50 21.43
N PHE A 373 8.84 -11.68 20.54
CA PHE A 373 8.52 -10.26 20.44
C PHE A 373 7.87 -9.93 19.11
N LEU A 374 6.79 -9.14 19.15
CA LEU A 374 6.04 -8.64 17.99
C LEU A 374 5.86 -7.12 18.15
N VAL A 375 5.54 -6.42 17.06
CA VAL A 375 5.36 -4.96 17.06
C VAL A 375 4.00 -4.60 16.46
N GLY A 376 3.30 -3.63 17.06
CA GLY A 376 1.95 -3.25 16.63
C GLY A 376 1.36 -2.15 17.50
N ASP A 377 0.40 -1.39 17.00
CA ASP A 377 -0.29 -0.36 17.81
C ASP A 377 -1.44 -1.01 18.58
N TYR A 378 -1.28 -1.20 19.89
CA TYR A 378 -2.26 -1.88 20.74
C TYR A 378 -3.38 -0.94 21.20
N ASN A 379 -3.02 0.31 21.52
CA ASN A 379 -3.91 1.27 22.15
C ASN A 379 -4.57 2.25 21.16
N GLY A 380 -4.14 2.26 19.90
CA GLY A 380 -4.65 3.11 18.83
C GLY A 380 -4.14 4.55 18.87
N ASP A 381 -2.99 4.79 19.52
CA ASP A 381 -2.40 6.14 19.64
C ASP A 381 -1.52 6.55 18.43
N GLY A 382 -1.37 5.65 17.45
CA GLY A 382 -0.56 5.85 16.27
C GLY A 382 0.93 5.60 16.47
N ARG A 383 1.35 5.06 17.62
CA ARG A 383 2.72 4.59 17.88
C ARG A 383 2.71 3.07 18.01
N LYS A 384 3.78 2.43 17.54
CA LYS A 384 3.95 0.99 17.69
C LYS A 384 4.36 0.66 19.13
N ASP A 385 3.63 -0.26 19.72
CA ASP A 385 3.90 -0.90 21.00
C ASP A 385 4.70 -2.19 20.81
N LEU A 386 5.35 -2.65 21.89
CA LEU A 386 6.10 -3.91 21.89
C LEU A 386 5.30 -5.00 22.60
N TYR A 387 4.91 -6.03 21.86
CA TYR A 387 4.27 -7.21 22.40
C TYR A 387 5.35 -8.22 22.80
N ALA A 388 5.40 -8.59 24.07
CA ALA A 388 6.27 -9.61 24.60
C ALA A 388 5.42 -10.81 25.03
N VAL A 389 5.50 -11.90 24.26
CA VAL A 389 4.74 -13.13 24.49
C VAL A 389 5.63 -14.16 25.18
N ASN A 390 5.25 -14.57 26.38
CA ASN A 390 5.86 -15.69 27.08
C ASN A 390 5.05 -16.95 26.83
N LYS A 391 5.58 -17.88 26.03
CA LYS A 391 4.88 -19.10 25.61
C LYS A 391 4.74 -20.15 26.73
N ASN A 392 5.38 -19.95 27.88
CA ASN A 392 5.37 -20.90 28.99
C ASN A 392 5.43 -20.23 30.37
N ALA A 393 4.51 -19.29 30.61
CA ALA A 393 4.28 -18.77 31.94
C ALA A 393 3.40 -19.73 32.74
N ASN A 394 3.99 -20.53 33.63
CA ASN A 394 3.28 -21.49 34.50
C ASN A 394 2.36 -22.45 33.73
N GLY A 395 2.79 -22.92 32.54
CA GLY A 395 2.02 -23.84 31.71
C GLY A 395 0.96 -23.17 30.82
N LYS A 396 0.94 -21.83 30.75
CA LYS A 396 0.10 -21.04 29.86
C LYS A 396 0.94 -20.07 29.02
N THR A 397 0.31 -19.46 28.03
CA THR A 397 0.90 -18.33 27.29
C THR A 397 0.46 -17.02 27.93
N ASP A 398 1.41 -16.12 28.20
CA ASP A 398 1.15 -14.76 28.68
C ASP A 398 1.53 -13.74 27.61
N VAL A 399 0.72 -12.69 27.47
CA VAL A 399 0.98 -11.55 26.58
C VAL A 399 1.17 -10.31 27.43
N HIS A 400 2.31 -9.67 27.24
CA HIS A 400 2.62 -8.36 27.79
C HIS A 400 2.70 -7.35 26.64
N VAL A 401 2.18 -6.15 26.85
CA VAL A 401 2.33 -5.06 25.88
C VAL A 401 3.01 -3.89 26.57
N LEU A 402 4.14 -3.45 26.03
CA LEU A 402 4.89 -2.30 26.52
C LEU A 402 4.63 -1.08 25.65
N ASN A 403 4.43 0.07 26.30
CA ASN A 403 3.95 1.30 25.67
C ASN A 403 5.00 1.96 24.77
N GLY A 404 4.72 2.09 23.48
CA GLY A 404 5.58 2.80 22.54
C GLY A 404 5.67 4.30 22.84
N ALA A 405 4.64 4.90 23.42
CA ALA A 405 4.61 6.33 23.73
C ALA A 405 5.62 6.76 24.80
N ASP A 406 6.12 5.85 25.63
CA ASP A 406 7.10 6.14 26.67
C ASP A 406 8.45 5.43 26.46
N ASN A 407 8.72 4.95 25.23
CA ASN A 407 9.88 4.13 24.88
C ASN A 407 9.92 2.82 25.69
N PHE A 408 8.77 2.15 25.79
CA PHE A 408 8.59 0.81 26.35
C PHE A 408 8.93 0.71 27.84
N LYS A 409 8.72 1.77 28.61
CA LYS A 409 9.03 1.81 30.05
C LYS A 409 7.88 1.30 30.89
N THR A 410 6.64 1.50 30.46
CA THR A 410 5.44 1.00 31.14
C THR A 410 4.72 -0.06 30.33
N PHE A 411 3.88 -0.83 31.03
CA PHE A 411 3.05 -1.85 30.41
C PHE A 411 1.63 -1.32 30.21
N LEU A 412 1.10 -1.51 29.00
CA LEU A 412 -0.30 -1.32 28.66
C LEU A 412 -1.14 -2.54 29.02
N LEU A 413 -0.52 -3.73 28.99
CA LEU A 413 -1.20 -5.00 29.26
C LEU A 413 -0.30 -6.00 29.98
N HIS A 414 -0.91 -6.76 30.90
CA HIS A 414 -0.45 -8.06 31.38
C HIS A 414 -1.64 -9.02 31.34
N ALA A 415 -1.66 -9.94 30.39
CA ALA A 415 -2.75 -10.91 30.23
C ALA A 415 -2.21 -12.33 30.18
N VAL A 416 -2.84 -13.23 30.95
CA VAL A 416 -2.67 -14.67 30.79
C VAL A 416 -3.69 -15.11 29.77
N SER A 417 -3.26 -15.64 28.63
CA SER A 417 -4.18 -16.12 27.60
C SER A 417 -5.06 -17.26 28.15
N GLY A 418 -6.27 -17.40 27.60
CA GLY A 418 -7.14 -18.53 27.91
C GLY A 418 -6.61 -19.87 27.37
N SER A 419 -5.56 -19.82 26.56
CA SER A 419 -4.97 -20.95 25.85
C SER A 419 -4.00 -21.76 26.71
N ALA A 420 -3.84 -23.04 26.34
CA ALA A 420 -2.74 -23.84 26.82
C ALA A 420 -1.39 -23.29 26.31
N ASN A 421 -0.29 -23.73 26.93
CA ASN A 421 1.07 -23.48 26.46
C ASN A 421 1.21 -23.75 24.94
N ILE A 422 1.73 -22.76 24.22
CA ILE A 422 1.89 -22.72 22.76
C ILE A 422 3.25 -23.34 22.31
N GLY A 423 3.98 -23.98 23.22
CA GLY A 423 5.25 -24.66 22.98
C GLY A 423 6.45 -23.71 22.94
N THR A 424 7.60 -24.14 23.49
CA THR A 424 8.83 -23.31 23.56
C THR A 424 9.89 -23.72 22.53
N ASP A 425 9.50 -24.37 21.44
CA ASP A 425 10.38 -24.74 20.32
C ASP A 425 9.97 -24.00 19.03
N ASN A 426 10.56 -24.40 17.89
CA ASN A 426 10.25 -23.84 16.56
C ASN A 426 9.00 -24.46 15.90
N SER A 427 8.23 -25.29 16.62
CA SER A 427 6.99 -25.87 16.10
C SER A 427 5.86 -24.85 16.02
N GLN A 428 5.98 -23.71 16.72
CA GLN A 428 4.98 -22.64 16.69
C GLN A 428 5.65 -21.29 16.43
N MET A 429 5.04 -20.53 15.51
CA MET A 429 5.40 -19.15 15.22
C MET A 429 4.24 -18.22 15.53
N LEU A 430 4.57 -16.98 15.88
CA LEU A 430 3.59 -15.98 16.25
C LEU A 430 3.69 -14.79 15.33
N ASP A 431 2.55 -14.17 15.07
CA ASP A 431 2.45 -12.87 14.44
C ASP A 431 1.23 -12.10 14.98
N LEU A 432 1.09 -10.83 14.60
CA LEU A 432 -0.09 -10.02 14.88
C LEU A 432 -0.83 -9.75 13.58
N ALA A 433 -2.14 -9.64 13.59
CA ALA A 433 -2.96 -9.00 12.55
C ALA A 433 -4.41 -8.92 13.04
N ASP A 434 -5.17 -7.92 12.59
CA ASP A 434 -6.61 -7.84 12.87
C ASP A 434 -7.36 -8.82 11.95
N PHE A 435 -7.81 -9.96 12.51
CA PHE A 435 -8.49 -11.01 11.74
C PHE A 435 -9.98 -10.70 11.51
N ASN A 436 -10.62 -10.07 12.50
CA ASN A 436 -12.06 -9.87 12.52
C ASN A 436 -12.49 -8.44 12.12
N ASN A 437 -11.53 -7.57 11.79
CA ASN A 437 -11.69 -6.16 11.44
C ASN A 437 -12.35 -5.31 12.56
N ASP A 438 -12.07 -5.61 13.83
CA ASP A 438 -12.57 -4.85 14.97
C ASP A 438 -11.67 -3.67 15.39
N GLY A 439 -10.53 -3.50 14.72
CA GLY A 439 -9.55 -2.46 14.98
C GLY A 439 -8.57 -2.79 16.10
N LYS A 440 -8.58 -4.04 16.62
CA LYS A 440 -7.59 -4.56 17.56
C LYS A 440 -6.76 -5.65 16.90
N LEU A 441 -5.45 -5.61 17.17
CA LEU A 441 -4.55 -6.66 16.69
C LEU A 441 -4.80 -7.97 17.46
N ASP A 442 -5.08 -9.03 16.71
CA ASP A 442 -5.18 -10.39 17.23
C ASP A 442 -3.82 -11.09 17.24
N LEU A 443 -3.66 -12.08 18.11
CA LEU A 443 -2.44 -12.89 18.16
C LEU A 443 -2.62 -14.16 17.30
N TRP A 444 -1.81 -14.25 16.25
CA TRP A 444 -1.79 -15.37 15.33
C TRP A 444 -0.78 -16.41 15.77
N VAL A 445 -1.19 -17.67 15.74
CA VAL A 445 -0.41 -18.84 16.13
C VAL A 445 -0.36 -19.79 14.95
N ILE A 446 0.83 -19.97 14.40
CA ILE A 446 1.09 -20.87 13.27
C ILE A 446 1.73 -22.14 13.80
N SER A 447 0.94 -23.22 13.88
CA SER A 447 1.36 -24.55 14.32
C SER A 447 1.93 -25.34 13.14
N LYS A 448 3.24 -25.59 13.15
CA LYS A 448 4.03 -26.16 12.04
C LYS A 448 4.16 -27.69 12.09
N ALA A 449 3.97 -28.28 13.26
CA ALA A 449 4.18 -29.70 13.52
C ALA A 449 3.23 -30.23 14.61
N ALA A 450 3.04 -31.56 14.65
CA ALA A 450 2.20 -32.26 15.64
C ALA A 450 0.75 -31.75 15.73
N THR A 451 0.22 -31.24 14.62
CA THR A 451 -1.13 -30.68 14.46
C THR A 451 -2.20 -31.77 14.31
N GLY A 452 -3.44 -31.49 14.73
CA GLY A 452 -4.56 -32.43 14.63
C GLY A 452 -4.97 -32.76 13.18
N SER A 453 -4.79 -31.83 12.25
CA SER A 453 -5.10 -32.00 10.82
C SER A 453 -4.03 -32.71 10.01
N GLY A 454 -2.81 -32.87 10.54
CA GLY A 454 -1.65 -33.35 9.76
C GLY A 454 -1.13 -32.34 8.71
N THR A 455 -1.52 -31.07 8.81
CA THR A 455 -1.08 -29.95 7.97
C THR A 455 -0.69 -28.78 8.87
N THR A 456 0.02 -27.78 8.36
CA THR A 456 0.24 -26.55 9.13
C THR A 456 -1.12 -25.92 9.47
N GLU A 457 -1.30 -25.48 10.71
CA GLU A 457 -2.55 -24.90 11.22
C GLU A 457 -2.34 -23.45 11.65
N VAL A 458 -3.39 -22.63 11.48
CA VAL A 458 -3.49 -21.28 12.00
C VAL A 458 -4.54 -21.24 13.09
N HIS A 459 -4.19 -20.65 14.22
CA HIS A 459 -5.12 -20.30 15.28
C HIS A 459 -4.99 -18.82 15.62
N VAL A 460 -6.11 -18.16 15.93
CA VAL A 460 -6.11 -16.72 16.21
C VAL A 460 -6.76 -16.47 17.56
N LEU A 461 -6.05 -15.76 18.44
CA LEU A 461 -6.51 -15.31 19.75
C LEU A 461 -6.98 -13.85 19.67
N ASN A 462 -8.18 -13.59 20.16
CA ASN A 462 -8.86 -12.32 20.04
C ASN A 462 -8.17 -11.18 20.83
N GLY A 463 -7.73 -10.13 20.15
CA GLY A 463 -7.14 -8.95 20.78
C GLY A 463 -8.15 -8.18 21.62
N ALA A 464 -9.42 -8.12 21.21
CA ALA A 464 -10.46 -7.36 21.90
C ALA A 464 -10.85 -7.92 23.27
N ASP A 465 -10.53 -9.19 23.56
CA ASP A 465 -10.75 -9.82 24.87
C ASP A 465 -9.45 -10.07 25.66
N ASN A 466 -8.36 -9.39 25.27
CA ASN A 466 -7.01 -9.57 25.81
C ASN A 466 -6.47 -10.99 25.61
N PHE A 467 -6.69 -11.56 24.43
CA PHE A 467 -6.18 -12.87 24.00
C PHE A 467 -6.73 -14.03 24.83
N ALA A 468 -7.95 -13.87 25.36
CA ALA A 468 -8.60 -14.86 26.20
C ALA A 468 -9.27 -15.98 25.38
N THR A 469 -9.81 -15.68 24.19
CA THR A 469 -10.52 -16.67 23.38
C THR A 469 -9.95 -16.83 21.98
N TYR A 470 -10.03 -18.05 21.44
CA TYR A 470 -9.75 -18.30 20.03
C TYR A 470 -10.94 -17.89 19.17
N ILE A 471 -10.67 -17.10 18.13
CA ILE A 471 -11.63 -16.70 17.09
C ILE A 471 -11.41 -17.45 15.77
N LEU A 472 -10.31 -18.21 15.67
CA LEU A 472 -10.06 -19.09 14.53
C LEU A 472 -9.29 -20.35 14.93
N HIS A 473 -9.67 -21.47 14.31
CA HIS A 473 -8.82 -22.63 14.11
C HIS A 473 -8.99 -23.12 12.66
N SER A 474 -7.93 -23.11 11.86
CA SER A 474 -8.00 -23.58 10.47
C SER A 474 -6.75 -24.38 10.11
N SER A 475 -6.95 -25.53 9.46
CA SER A 475 -5.88 -26.17 8.69
C SER A 475 -5.50 -25.32 7.48
N THR A 476 -4.30 -25.49 6.94
CA THR A 476 -3.89 -24.80 5.72
C THR A 476 -3.69 -25.79 4.57
N ALA A 477 -3.59 -25.28 3.35
CA ALA A 477 -3.17 -26.06 2.18
C ALA A 477 -1.69 -26.49 2.24
N LEU A 478 -0.94 -25.96 3.20
CA LEU A 478 0.47 -26.29 3.41
C LEU A 478 0.58 -27.55 4.28
N GLY A 479 1.32 -28.54 3.79
CA GLY A 479 1.69 -29.70 4.61
C GLY A 479 2.51 -29.29 5.84
N LEU A 480 2.77 -30.24 6.75
CA LEU A 480 3.58 -29.97 7.95
C LEU A 480 4.92 -29.32 7.58
N THR A 481 5.20 -28.18 8.21
CA THR A 481 6.43 -27.40 8.00
C THR A 481 7.50 -27.64 9.06
N GLY A 482 7.33 -28.66 9.89
CA GLY A 482 8.38 -29.20 10.77
C GLY A 482 8.70 -28.34 11.98
N THR A 483 9.77 -28.72 12.69
CA THR A 483 10.23 -28.08 13.94
C THR A 483 11.62 -27.45 13.80
N ASP A 484 12.11 -27.26 12.58
CA ASP A 484 13.38 -26.61 12.30
C ASP A 484 13.17 -25.14 11.89
N GLY A 485 14.29 -24.44 11.64
CA GLY A 485 14.30 -23.05 11.18
C GLY A 485 14.11 -22.87 9.67
N ARG A 486 13.60 -23.89 8.94
CA ARG A 486 13.41 -23.86 7.49
C ARG A 486 12.26 -22.94 7.06
N TRP A 487 11.17 -22.94 7.81
CA TRP A 487 9.96 -22.21 7.48
C TRP A 487 9.76 -21.02 8.41
N TYR A 488 9.57 -19.85 7.80
CA TYR A 488 9.19 -18.61 8.47
C TYR A 488 7.78 -18.19 8.03
N PHE A 489 7.03 -17.57 8.92
CA PHE A 489 5.66 -17.13 8.65
C PHE A 489 5.46 -15.70 9.07
N SER A 490 4.67 -14.99 8.27
CA SER A 490 4.16 -13.64 8.55
C SER A 490 2.71 -13.54 8.05
N VAL A 491 1.98 -12.55 8.54
CA VAL A 491 0.55 -12.35 8.25
C VAL A 491 0.31 -10.93 7.76
N ALA A 492 -0.27 -10.80 6.58
CA ALA A 492 -0.62 -9.50 5.99
C ALA A 492 -1.65 -9.69 4.86
N ASP A 493 -2.38 -8.64 4.51
CA ASP A 493 -3.29 -8.67 3.36
C ASP A 493 -2.49 -8.55 2.06
N TYR A 494 -2.29 -9.66 1.35
CA TYR A 494 -1.49 -9.68 0.11
C TYR A 494 -2.31 -9.19 -1.08
N ASN A 495 -3.61 -9.46 -1.14
CA ASN A 495 -4.44 -9.20 -2.32
C ASN A 495 -5.34 -7.95 -2.20
N GLY A 496 -5.37 -7.30 -1.03
CA GLY A 496 -6.15 -6.11 -0.74
C GLY A 496 -7.64 -6.37 -0.47
N ASP A 497 -8.02 -7.60 -0.09
CA ASP A 497 -9.41 -7.97 0.15
C ASP A 497 -9.91 -7.68 1.58
N GLY A 498 -9.05 -7.14 2.44
CA GLY A 498 -9.34 -6.80 3.82
C GLY A 498 -9.32 -8.01 4.76
N ARG A 499 -8.77 -9.15 4.34
CA ARG A 499 -8.53 -10.32 5.18
C ARG A 499 -7.04 -10.65 5.19
N PRO A 500 -6.43 -10.83 6.37
CA PRO A 500 -5.02 -11.19 6.41
C PRO A 500 -4.73 -12.56 5.78
N ASP A 501 -3.76 -12.59 4.87
CA ASP A 501 -3.21 -13.77 4.22
C ASP A 501 -2.00 -14.32 4.98
N LEU A 502 -1.70 -15.60 4.79
CA LEU A 502 -0.53 -16.24 5.42
C LEU A 502 0.63 -16.32 4.45
N TYR A 503 1.71 -15.61 4.76
CA TYR A 503 2.99 -15.73 4.06
C TYR A 503 3.79 -16.87 4.67
N ALA A 504 4.32 -17.74 3.83
CA ALA A 504 5.16 -18.86 4.20
C ALA A 504 6.45 -18.85 3.40
N THR A 505 7.55 -18.53 4.06
CA THR A 505 8.89 -18.46 3.47
C THR A 505 9.63 -19.77 3.68
N ASN A 506 9.91 -20.48 2.60
CA ASN A 506 10.65 -21.74 2.57
C ASN A 506 12.13 -21.50 2.28
N LYS A 507 12.98 -21.58 3.30
CA LYS A 507 14.39 -21.16 3.24
C LYS A 507 15.34 -22.20 2.64
N ALA A 508 14.96 -23.47 2.60
CA ALA A 508 15.85 -24.57 2.23
C ALA A 508 15.10 -25.78 1.68
N ALA A 509 15.83 -26.75 1.11
CA ALA A 509 15.29 -27.99 0.52
C ALA A 509 14.13 -27.74 -0.46
N THR A 510 14.23 -26.66 -1.21
CA THR A 510 13.29 -26.22 -2.24
C THR A 510 13.65 -26.84 -3.58
N ALA A 511 12.66 -27.10 -4.43
CA ALA A 511 12.90 -27.68 -5.75
C ALA A 511 13.62 -26.71 -6.69
N SER A 512 13.44 -25.40 -6.46
CA SER A 512 14.09 -24.34 -7.24
C SER A 512 15.56 -24.10 -6.88
N GLY A 513 16.03 -24.59 -5.73
CA GLY A 513 17.36 -24.24 -5.22
C GLY A 513 17.47 -22.78 -4.75
N LYS A 514 16.33 -22.12 -4.49
CA LYS A 514 16.23 -20.75 -3.98
C LYS A 514 15.36 -20.71 -2.73
N THR A 515 15.37 -19.59 -2.01
CA THR A 515 14.32 -19.34 -1.00
C THR A 515 13.00 -19.09 -1.73
N GLU A 516 11.91 -19.74 -1.33
CA GLU A 516 10.59 -19.63 -1.97
C GLU A 516 9.60 -18.90 -1.04
N ILE A 517 8.75 -18.06 -1.61
CA ILE A 517 7.66 -17.37 -0.92
C ILE A 517 6.34 -17.97 -1.40
N HIS A 518 5.51 -18.39 -0.45
CA HIS A 518 4.16 -18.85 -0.69
C HIS A 518 3.18 -17.96 0.06
N VAL A 519 2.05 -17.64 -0.55
CA VAL A 519 0.99 -16.87 0.11
C VAL A 519 -0.29 -17.69 0.06
N LEU A 520 -0.91 -17.94 1.21
CA LEU A 520 -2.17 -18.66 1.34
C LEU A 520 -3.31 -17.68 1.61
N ASN A 521 -4.44 -17.90 0.93
CA ASN A 521 -5.58 -17.00 0.92
C ASN A 521 -6.34 -16.98 2.26
N GLY A 522 -6.35 -15.85 2.95
CA GLY A 522 -7.12 -15.65 4.17
C GLY A 522 -8.63 -15.72 3.95
N ALA A 523 -9.12 -15.30 2.78
CA ALA A 523 -10.55 -15.25 2.48
C ALA A 523 -11.23 -16.63 2.39
N ASP A 524 -10.48 -17.68 2.09
CA ASP A 524 -11.01 -19.05 2.07
C ASP A 524 -10.58 -19.88 3.29
N GLY A 525 -9.92 -19.27 4.28
CA GLY A 525 -9.39 -19.95 5.45
C GLY A 525 -8.12 -20.76 5.16
N PHE A 526 -7.26 -20.24 4.28
CA PHE A 526 -5.94 -20.74 3.90
C PHE A 526 -5.97 -22.07 3.12
N LYS A 527 -7.03 -22.31 2.34
CA LYS A 527 -7.23 -23.53 1.55
C LYS A 527 -6.66 -23.44 0.14
N THR A 528 -6.42 -22.24 -0.36
CA THR A 528 -5.76 -22.02 -1.65
C THR A 528 -4.54 -21.13 -1.51
N PHE A 529 -3.65 -21.21 -2.50
CA PHE A 529 -2.50 -20.34 -2.63
C PHE A 529 -2.82 -19.17 -3.56
N LEU A 530 -2.50 -17.96 -3.11
CA LEU A 530 -2.48 -16.76 -3.94
C LEU A 530 -1.16 -16.64 -4.71
N LEU A 531 -0.07 -17.16 -4.13
CA LEU A 531 1.26 -17.08 -4.74
C LEU A 531 2.11 -18.32 -4.45
N HIS A 532 2.87 -18.72 -5.47
CA HIS A 532 4.11 -19.48 -5.31
C HIS A 532 5.19 -18.80 -6.14
N SER A 533 6.26 -18.33 -5.49
CA SER A 533 7.34 -17.64 -6.20
C SER A 533 8.70 -18.02 -5.65
N THR A 534 9.69 -18.13 -6.54
CA THR A 534 11.08 -18.11 -6.11
C THR A 534 11.47 -16.68 -5.78
N SER A 535 12.22 -16.47 -4.70
CA SER A 535 12.76 -15.16 -4.38
C SER A 535 14.07 -14.87 -5.13
N ALA A 536 14.54 -13.63 -5.05
CA ALA A 536 15.87 -13.23 -5.48
C ALA A 536 16.99 -13.91 -4.64
N LEU A 537 16.68 -14.35 -3.42
CA LEU A 537 17.62 -15.02 -2.53
C LEU A 537 17.87 -16.47 -2.97
N GLY A 538 19.14 -16.89 -2.83
CA GLY A 538 19.48 -18.32 -2.81
C GLY A 538 18.87 -19.04 -1.60
N VAL A 539 19.22 -20.30 -1.41
CA VAL A 539 18.89 -21.03 -0.18
C VAL A 539 19.49 -20.31 1.03
N THR A 540 18.65 -19.98 2.00
CA THR A 540 19.03 -19.26 3.23
C THR A 540 19.22 -20.19 4.44
N GLY A 541 19.02 -21.50 4.25
CA GLY A 541 19.36 -22.54 5.23
C GLY A 541 18.28 -22.77 6.30
N THR A 542 18.58 -23.65 7.26
CA THR A 542 17.67 -23.96 8.39
C THR A 542 18.16 -23.40 9.72
N ASP A 543 19.30 -22.72 9.71
CA ASP A 543 19.83 -22.00 10.87
C ASP A 543 19.08 -20.67 11.09
N HIS A 544 19.42 -20.00 12.19
CA HIS A 544 18.83 -18.71 12.58
C HIS A 544 19.64 -17.50 12.06
N ARG A 545 20.49 -17.69 11.05
CA ARG A 545 21.24 -16.59 10.40
C ARG A 545 20.33 -15.66 9.62
N TRP A 546 19.27 -16.21 9.03
CA TRP A 546 18.27 -15.47 8.27
C TRP A 546 16.92 -15.46 8.99
N VAL A 547 16.38 -14.27 9.16
CA VAL A 547 15.05 -13.97 9.71
C VAL A 547 14.25 -13.22 8.65
N PHE A 548 12.93 -13.42 8.61
CA PHE A 548 12.05 -12.81 7.61
C PHE A 548 10.92 -12.06 8.31
N ASP A 549 10.46 -10.96 7.70
CA ASP A 549 9.27 -10.23 8.14
C ASP A 549 8.66 -9.42 6.98
N LEU A 550 7.53 -8.72 7.23
CA LEU A 550 6.78 -7.92 6.24
C LEU A 550 6.72 -6.42 6.55
#